data_AF-A0A532AYQ8-F1
#
_entry.id   AF-A0A532AYQ8-F1
#
_cell.length_a   1.000
_cell.length_b   1.000
_cell.length_c   1.000
_cell.angle_alpha   90.00
_cell.angle_beta   90.00
_cell.angle_gamma   90.00
#
_symmetry.space_group_name_H-M   'P 1'
#
loop_
_entity.id
_entity.type
_entity.pdbx_description
1 polymer ?
#
loop_
_entity_poly.entity_id
_entity_poly.type
_entity_poly.pdbx_seq_one_letter_code
_entity_poly.pdbx_strand_id
1 'polypeptide(L)'
;LKAAGKIRYWGVSNFDTDEMEELVRLPAGGNVQTNQVLYNLSQRGVEFDLAPWSRQRGMPLMAYSPVDQGVLARNARLDAIAARHGATPAQIALAWVMAQEGVIAIPKASRPEHVRQNVAALEIELTSEDFADLDRAFPPPRQKSGLAMI
;
A
#
# COMPACT_ATOMS: atom_id res chain seq x y z
N LEU A 1 0.41 -5.11 -27.49
CA LEU A 1 1.65 -5.44 -26.74
C LEU A 1 1.69 -6.89 -26.28
N LYS A 2 0.68 -7.38 -25.53
CA LYS A 2 0.63 -8.77 -25.03
C LYS A 2 0.69 -9.84 -26.15
N ALA A 3 -0.16 -9.72 -27.18
CA ALA A 3 -0.16 -10.63 -28.34
C ALA A 3 1.17 -10.61 -29.13
N ALA A 4 1.89 -9.50 -29.09
CA ALA A 4 3.21 -9.36 -29.72
C ALA A 4 4.37 -9.81 -28.81
N GLY A 5 4.09 -10.42 -27.64
CA GLY A 5 5.10 -10.90 -26.70
C GLY A 5 5.90 -9.81 -25.97
N LYS A 6 5.53 -8.53 -26.10
CA LYS A 6 6.29 -7.40 -25.52
C LYS A 6 6.05 -7.20 -24.02
N ILE A 7 4.90 -7.64 -23.51
CA ILE A 7 4.55 -7.62 -22.09
C ILE A 7 3.87 -8.93 -21.72
N ARG A 8 4.08 -9.41 -20.49
CA ARG A 8 3.37 -10.59 -19.95
C ARG A 8 1.95 -10.23 -19.48
N TYR A 9 1.84 -9.08 -18.80
CA TYR A 9 0.65 -8.60 -18.11
C TYR A 9 0.51 -7.10 -18.28
N TRP A 10 -0.69 -6.57 -18.00
CA TRP A 10 -0.95 -5.14 -17.96
C TRP A 10 -1.75 -4.80 -16.69
N GLY A 11 -1.57 -3.58 -16.22
CA GLY A 11 -2.27 -3.02 -15.07
C GLY A 11 -2.48 -1.53 -15.29
N VAL A 12 -2.97 -0.86 -14.26
CA VAL A 12 -3.20 0.59 -14.24
C VAL A 12 -2.55 1.22 -13.01
N SER A 13 -2.58 2.55 -12.94
CA SER A 13 -2.09 3.32 -11.81
C SER A 13 -3.00 4.53 -11.62
N ASN A 14 -3.25 4.89 -10.37
CA ASN A 14 -4.11 6.00 -9.97
C ASN A 14 -5.55 5.90 -10.50
N PHE A 15 -6.12 4.69 -10.54
CA PHE A 15 -7.54 4.51 -10.83
C PHE A 15 -8.34 4.41 -9.54
N ASP A 16 -9.41 5.19 -9.40
CA ASP A 16 -10.35 5.04 -8.30
C ASP A 16 -11.34 3.88 -8.53
N THR A 17 -12.26 3.65 -7.59
CA THR A 17 -13.24 2.56 -7.70
C THR A 17 -14.13 2.71 -8.94
N ASP A 18 -14.54 3.93 -9.29
CA ASP A 18 -15.47 4.18 -10.38
C ASP A 18 -14.78 3.97 -11.73
N GLU A 19 -13.52 4.41 -11.85
CA GLU A 19 -12.67 4.18 -13.03
C GLU A 19 -12.34 2.69 -13.22
N MET A 20 -12.08 1.97 -12.13
CA MET A 20 -11.88 0.52 -12.16
C MET A 20 -13.14 -0.22 -12.59
N GLU A 21 -14.32 0.21 -12.13
CA GLU A 21 -15.60 -0.34 -12.56
C GLU A 21 -15.88 -0.09 -14.04
N GLU A 22 -15.52 1.08 -14.57
CA GLU A 22 -15.61 1.36 -16.00
C GLU A 22 -14.65 0.47 -16.79
N LEU A 23 -13.39 0.38 -16.35
CA LEU A 23 -12.36 -0.42 -17.01
C LEU A 23 -12.79 -1.87 -17.18
N VAL A 24 -13.31 -2.51 -16.12
CA VAL A 24 -13.68 -3.94 -16.19
C VAL A 24 -14.89 -4.22 -17.08
N ARG A 25 -15.69 -3.20 -17.43
CA ARG A 25 -16.79 -3.32 -18.40
C ARG A 25 -16.33 -3.28 -19.86
N LEU A 26 -15.10 -2.83 -20.13
CA LEU A 26 -14.55 -2.78 -21.48
C LEU A 26 -14.14 -4.16 -22.01
N PRO A 27 -14.12 -4.37 -23.34
CA PRO A 27 -13.56 -5.58 -23.92
C PRO A 27 -12.14 -5.85 -23.41
N ALA A 28 -11.92 -7.06 -22.90
CA ALA A 28 -10.67 -7.49 -22.26
C ALA A 28 -10.27 -6.71 -20.99
N GLY A 29 -11.09 -5.78 -20.47
CA GLY A 29 -10.80 -4.97 -19.30
C GLY A 29 -10.66 -5.78 -18.01
N GLY A 30 -11.41 -6.87 -17.87
CA GLY A 30 -11.25 -7.84 -16.77
C GLY A 30 -9.91 -8.57 -16.74
N ASN A 31 -9.01 -8.35 -17.72
CA ASN A 31 -7.64 -8.87 -17.70
C ASN A 31 -6.65 -7.96 -16.96
N VAL A 32 -7.08 -6.82 -16.41
CA VAL A 32 -6.25 -5.95 -15.57
C VAL A 32 -5.66 -6.75 -14.41
N GLN A 33 -4.35 -6.61 -14.16
CA GLN A 33 -3.64 -7.43 -13.17
C GLN A 33 -3.31 -6.71 -11.86
N THR A 34 -3.31 -5.38 -11.87
CA THR A 34 -3.02 -4.58 -10.68
C THR A 34 -3.45 -3.14 -10.89
N ASN A 35 -3.64 -2.43 -9.77
CA ASN A 35 -3.76 -0.99 -9.73
C ASN A 35 -2.72 -0.44 -8.74
N GLN A 36 -1.84 0.45 -9.22
CA GLN A 36 -0.83 1.10 -8.40
C GLN A 36 -1.37 2.42 -7.83
N VAL A 37 -1.47 2.55 -6.52
CA VAL A 37 -2.13 3.69 -5.84
C VAL A 37 -1.34 4.18 -4.64
N LEU A 38 -1.58 5.43 -4.22
CA LEU A 38 -0.98 5.98 -3.01
C LEU A 38 -1.59 5.28 -1.81
N TYR A 39 -0.79 4.55 -1.06
CA TYR A 39 -1.26 3.86 0.13
C TYR A 39 -0.17 3.76 1.19
N ASN A 40 -0.44 4.34 2.35
CA ASN A 40 0.41 4.31 3.53
C ASN A 40 -0.41 4.72 4.77
N LEU A 41 0.20 4.69 5.96
CA LEU A 41 -0.48 5.05 7.22
C LEU A 41 -1.12 6.44 7.19
N SER A 42 -0.53 7.43 6.51
CA SER A 42 -1.11 8.77 6.38
C SER A 42 -2.20 8.88 5.32
N GLN A 43 -2.26 7.92 4.39
CA GLN A 43 -3.12 7.97 3.19
C GLN A 43 -3.90 6.66 3.06
N ARG A 44 -4.97 6.53 3.85
CA ARG A 44 -5.76 5.31 4.00
C ARG A 44 -7.08 5.29 3.21
N GLY A 45 -7.34 6.30 2.38
CA GLY A 45 -8.63 6.49 1.70
C GLY A 45 -9.11 5.27 0.90
N VAL A 46 -8.18 4.55 0.26
CA VAL A 46 -8.44 3.34 -0.52
C VAL A 46 -9.05 2.19 0.29
N GLU A 47 -8.92 2.21 1.63
CA GLU A 47 -9.49 1.17 2.50
C GLU A 47 -11.03 1.19 2.53
N PHE A 48 -11.66 2.31 2.20
CA PHE A 48 -13.11 2.44 2.26
C PHE A 48 -13.81 1.65 1.15
N ASP A 49 -13.30 1.73 -0.08
CA ASP A 49 -13.96 1.21 -1.27
C ASP A 49 -13.01 0.44 -2.20
N LEU A 50 -11.91 1.04 -2.65
CA LEU A 50 -11.05 0.50 -3.69
C LEU A 50 -10.34 -0.80 -3.28
N ALA A 51 -9.75 -0.86 -2.08
CA ALA A 51 -9.08 -2.05 -1.59
C ALA A 51 -10.04 -3.23 -1.36
N PRO A 52 -11.21 -3.06 -0.70
CA PRO A 52 -12.24 -4.09 -0.68
C PRO A 52 -12.68 -4.55 -2.07
N TRP A 53 -12.89 -3.62 -3.01
CA TRP A 53 -13.30 -3.92 -4.39
C TRP A 53 -12.25 -4.74 -5.15
N SER A 54 -10.96 -4.38 -4.98
CA SER A 54 -9.82 -5.04 -5.61
C SER A 54 -9.63 -6.45 -5.06
N ARG A 55 -9.74 -6.61 -3.74
CA ARG A 55 -9.64 -7.89 -3.05
C ARG A 55 -10.72 -8.87 -3.49
N GLN A 56 -11.97 -8.43 -3.61
CA GLN A 56 -13.08 -9.28 -4.09
C GLN A 56 -12.82 -9.86 -5.49
N ARG A 57 -11.93 -9.24 -6.27
CA ARG A 57 -11.56 -9.65 -7.63
C ARG A 57 -10.21 -10.37 -7.71
N GLY A 58 -9.57 -10.62 -6.56
CA GLY A 58 -8.22 -11.22 -6.52
C GLY A 58 -7.16 -10.34 -7.21
N MET A 59 -7.39 -9.03 -7.30
CA MET A 59 -6.48 -8.09 -7.95
C MET A 59 -5.62 -7.42 -6.87
N PRO A 60 -4.29 -7.59 -6.86
CA PRO A 60 -3.43 -6.93 -5.89
C PRO A 60 -3.30 -5.43 -6.16
N LEU A 61 -3.20 -4.63 -5.11
CA LEU A 61 -2.81 -3.23 -5.18
C LEU A 61 -1.30 -3.09 -5.04
N MET A 62 -0.69 -2.21 -5.82
CA MET A 62 0.69 -1.78 -5.60
C MET A 62 0.69 -0.45 -4.84
N ALA A 63 1.13 -0.46 -3.58
CA ALA A 63 1.21 0.73 -2.74
C ALA A 63 2.48 1.53 -3.03
N TYR A 64 2.33 2.66 -3.74
CA TYR A 64 3.43 3.61 -3.91
C TYR A 64 3.50 4.59 -2.74
N SER A 65 4.69 5.16 -2.53
CA SER A 65 5.03 5.96 -1.36
C SER A 65 4.61 5.30 -0.02
N PRO A 66 4.97 4.03 0.23
CA PRO A 66 4.54 3.30 1.44
C PRO A 66 5.10 3.90 2.74
N VAL A 67 6.14 4.73 2.65
CA VAL A 67 6.74 5.50 3.76
C VAL A 67 6.55 7.01 3.60
N ASP A 68 5.61 7.43 2.75
CA ASP A 68 5.20 8.82 2.51
C ASP A 68 6.39 9.76 2.21
N GLN A 69 7.23 9.38 1.24
CA GLN A 69 8.47 10.08 0.89
C GLN A 69 9.42 10.33 2.09
N GLY A 70 9.36 9.47 3.11
CA GLY A 70 10.16 9.56 4.32
C GLY A 70 9.54 10.41 5.43
N VAL A 71 8.34 10.96 5.25
CA VAL A 71 7.60 11.65 6.32
C VAL A 71 7.30 10.67 7.45
N LEU A 72 6.81 9.47 7.14
CA LEU A 72 6.53 8.42 8.13
C LEU A 72 7.80 7.95 8.85
N ALA A 73 8.94 7.94 8.18
CA ALA A 73 10.23 7.57 8.79
C ALA A 73 10.68 8.53 9.91
N ARG A 74 10.07 9.71 10.02
CA ARG A 74 10.36 10.72 11.06
C ARG A 74 9.14 11.01 11.94
N ASN A 75 8.09 10.19 11.85
CA ASN A 75 6.86 10.44 12.58
C ASN A 75 6.93 9.84 13.98
N ALA A 76 7.00 10.71 15.00
CA ALA A 76 7.12 10.31 16.40
C ALA A 76 5.97 9.40 16.90
N ARG A 77 4.82 9.39 16.20
CA ARG A 77 3.71 8.47 16.51
C ARG A 77 4.08 7.00 16.32
N LEU A 78 5.15 6.71 15.57
CA LEU A 78 5.63 5.35 15.33
C LEU A 78 6.72 4.91 16.31
N ASP A 79 7.32 5.82 17.07
CA ASP A 79 8.52 5.53 17.88
C ASP A 79 8.27 4.47 18.94
N ALA A 80 7.11 4.53 19.61
CA ALA A 80 6.75 3.57 20.65
C ALA A 80 6.53 2.15 20.09
N ILE A 81 6.00 2.03 18.87
CA ILE A 81 5.81 0.74 18.19
C ILE A 81 7.16 0.24 17.66
N ALA A 82 7.94 1.13 17.06
CA ALA A 82 9.29 0.81 16.57
C ALA A 82 10.18 0.27 17.71
N ALA A 83 10.12 0.88 18.90
CA ALA A 83 10.85 0.41 20.07
C ALA A 83 10.43 -0.99 20.54
N ARG A 84 9.13 -1.32 20.52
CA ARG A 84 8.62 -2.67 20.87
C ARG A 84 9.22 -3.77 20.00
N HIS A 85 9.45 -3.46 18.73
CA HIS A 85 9.94 -4.41 17.71
C HIS A 85 11.46 -4.32 17.46
N GLY A 86 12.18 -3.44 18.18
CA GLY A 86 13.60 -3.19 17.89
C GLY A 86 13.84 -2.69 16.46
N ALA A 87 12.87 -1.99 15.89
CA ALA A 87 12.82 -1.58 14.49
C ALA A 87 12.91 -0.05 14.34
N THR A 88 12.93 0.42 13.09
CA THR A 88 12.81 1.84 12.76
C THR A 88 11.36 2.21 12.41
N PRO A 89 10.95 3.49 12.56
CA PRO A 89 9.64 3.96 12.10
C PRO A 89 9.34 3.63 10.63
N ALA A 90 10.35 3.69 9.76
CA ALA A 90 10.21 3.32 8.35
C ALA A 90 9.86 1.84 8.17
N GLN A 91 10.47 0.95 8.96
CA GLN A 91 10.16 -0.47 8.93
C GLN A 91 8.76 -0.76 9.46
N ILE A 92 8.32 -0.08 10.53
CA ILE A 92 6.94 -0.21 11.04
C ILE A 92 5.93 0.22 9.99
N ALA A 93 6.14 1.38 9.34
CA ALA A 93 5.26 1.84 8.28
C ALA A 93 5.21 0.84 7.11
N LEU A 94 6.35 0.29 6.71
CA LEU A 94 6.41 -0.68 5.61
C LEU A 94 5.77 -2.02 5.98
N ALA A 95 6.05 -2.55 7.18
CA ALA A 95 5.44 -3.77 7.71
C ALA A 95 3.91 -3.64 7.76
N TRP A 96 3.41 -2.49 8.21
CA TRP A 96 1.97 -2.23 8.25
C TRP A 96 1.32 -2.26 6.86
N VAL A 97 1.94 -1.65 5.83
CA VAL A 97 1.41 -1.68 4.45
C VAL A 97 1.42 -3.10 3.90
N MET A 98 2.48 -3.88 4.15
CA MET A 98 2.62 -5.25 3.65
C MET A 98 1.70 -6.25 4.37
N ALA A 99 1.29 -5.94 5.60
CA ALA A 99 0.33 -6.76 6.34
C ALA A 99 -1.10 -6.67 5.78
N GLN A 100 -1.38 -5.70 4.91
CA GLN A 100 -2.69 -5.53 4.30
C GLN A 100 -2.92 -6.60 3.23
N GLU A 101 -4.10 -7.22 3.25
CA GLU A 101 -4.44 -8.30 2.34
C GLU A 101 -4.41 -7.83 0.87
N GLY A 102 -3.64 -8.52 0.03
CA GLY A 102 -3.55 -8.21 -1.40
C GLY A 102 -2.76 -6.94 -1.73
N VAL A 103 -1.88 -6.48 -0.86
CA VAL A 103 -1.07 -5.26 -1.08
C VAL A 103 0.41 -5.59 -1.30
N ILE A 104 1.00 -4.96 -2.30
CA ILE A 104 2.44 -5.03 -2.62
C ILE A 104 3.04 -3.63 -2.41
N ALA A 105 3.87 -3.45 -1.40
CA ALA A 105 4.58 -2.19 -1.18
C ALA A 105 5.79 -2.03 -2.12
N ILE A 106 5.98 -0.84 -2.69
CA ILE A 106 7.12 -0.54 -3.59
C ILE A 106 7.98 0.62 -3.07
N PRO A 107 8.67 0.46 -1.92
CA PRO A 107 9.52 1.52 -1.37
C PRO A 107 10.75 1.74 -2.28
N LYS A 108 11.06 3.01 -2.59
CA LYS A 108 12.30 3.37 -3.25
C LYS A 108 13.43 3.53 -2.23
N ALA A 109 14.59 2.95 -2.52
CA ALA A 109 15.83 3.17 -1.78
C ALA A 109 17.00 3.36 -2.76
N SER A 110 17.81 4.40 -2.56
CA SER A 110 19.07 4.62 -3.32
C SER A 110 20.32 4.36 -2.49
N ARG A 111 20.18 4.03 -1.20
CA ARG A 111 21.27 3.67 -0.29
C ARG A 111 21.14 2.19 0.05
N PRO A 112 22.20 1.37 -0.07
CA PRO A 112 22.15 -0.05 0.26
C PRO A 112 21.64 -0.34 1.68
N GLU A 113 21.96 0.55 2.64
CA GLU A 113 21.46 0.46 4.01
C GLU A 113 19.93 0.48 4.09
N HIS A 114 19.28 1.40 3.36
CA HIS A 114 17.82 1.46 3.32
C HIS A 114 17.22 0.25 2.61
N VAL A 115 17.93 -0.34 1.62
CA VAL A 115 17.49 -1.59 0.99
C VAL A 115 17.45 -2.71 2.03
N ARG A 116 18.49 -2.85 2.85
CA ARG A 116 18.53 -3.85 3.93
C ARG A 116 17.42 -3.62 4.96
N GLN A 117 17.19 -2.36 5.35
CA GLN A 117 16.11 -2.00 6.27
C GLN A 117 14.73 -2.34 5.69
N ASN A 118 14.48 -2.03 4.41
CA ASN A 118 13.22 -2.37 3.74
C ASN A 118 13.00 -3.89 3.72
N VAL A 119 14.04 -4.68 3.43
CA VAL A 119 13.96 -6.15 3.46
C VAL A 119 13.68 -6.65 4.87
N ALA A 120 14.39 -6.13 5.88
CA ALA A 120 14.19 -6.52 7.27
C ALA A 120 12.79 -6.18 7.82
N ALA A 121 12.02 -5.31 7.16
CA ALA A 121 10.62 -5.07 7.52
C ALA A 121 9.70 -6.28 7.25
N LEU A 122 10.11 -7.22 6.40
CA LEU A 122 9.37 -8.46 6.13
C LEU A 122 9.33 -9.40 7.34
N GLU A 123 10.30 -9.27 8.26
CA GLU A 123 10.43 -10.10 9.46
C GLU A 123 9.65 -9.54 10.66
N ILE A 124 8.98 -8.39 10.49
CA ILE A 124 8.22 -7.74 11.57
C ILE A 124 6.79 -8.25 11.56
N GLU A 125 6.41 -8.95 12.62
CA GLU A 125 5.03 -9.36 12.88
C GLU A 125 4.36 -8.36 13.83
N LEU A 126 3.58 -7.44 13.25
CA LEU A 126 2.79 -6.49 14.04
C LEU A 126 1.70 -7.21 14.83
N THR A 127 1.61 -6.90 16.12
CA THR A 127 0.60 -7.46 17.03
C THR A 127 -0.75 -6.75 16.86
N SER A 128 -1.82 -7.35 17.39
CA SER A 128 -3.14 -6.71 17.44
C SER A 128 -3.13 -5.39 18.23
N GLU A 129 -2.28 -5.27 19.25
CA GLU A 129 -2.06 -4.02 19.99
C GLU A 129 -1.41 -2.96 19.11
N ASP A 130 -0.39 -3.33 18.31
CA ASP A 130 0.25 -2.40 17.37
C ASP A 130 -0.75 -1.89 16.34
N PHE A 131 -1.58 -2.76 15.77
CA PHE A 131 -2.64 -2.34 14.84
C PHE A 131 -3.63 -1.38 15.49
N ALA A 132 -4.08 -1.66 16.72
CA ALA A 132 -5.00 -0.77 17.43
C ALA A 132 -4.38 0.61 17.72
N ASP A 133 -3.08 0.65 18.06
CA ASP A 133 -2.35 1.90 18.25
C ASP A 133 -2.15 2.68 16.95
N LEU A 134 -1.84 1.98 15.85
CA LEU A 134 -1.73 2.58 14.52
C LEU A 134 -3.07 3.13 14.05
N ASP A 135 -4.19 2.43 14.24
CA ASP A 135 -5.53 2.92 13.94
C ASP A 135 -5.88 4.16 14.76
N ARG A 136 -5.47 4.23 16.03
CA ARG A 136 -5.67 5.42 16.86
C ARG A 136 -4.84 6.61 16.37
N ALA A 137 -3.58 6.36 15.98
CA ALA A 137 -2.66 7.39 15.50
C ALA A 137 -2.96 7.86 14.06
N PHE A 138 -3.52 6.98 13.25
CA PHE A 138 -3.79 7.14 11.82
C PHE A 138 -5.16 6.55 11.48
N PRO A 139 -6.27 7.25 11.79
CA PRO A 139 -7.60 6.66 11.68
C PRO A 139 -7.95 6.17 10.26
N PRO A 140 -8.58 4.98 10.12
CA PRO A 140 -9.11 4.53 8.83
C PRO A 140 -10.23 5.47 8.34
N PRO A 141 -10.48 5.50 7.01
CA PRO A 141 -11.56 6.31 6.44
C PRO A 141 -12.93 5.83 6.90
N ARG A 142 -13.86 6.78 7.12
CA ARG A 142 -15.26 6.49 7.49
C ARG A 142 -16.25 6.75 6.34
N GLN A 143 -15.78 7.33 5.25
CA GLN A 143 -16.57 7.67 4.08
C GLN A 143 -15.68 7.67 2.83
N LYS A 144 -16.28 7.55 1.65
CA LYS A 144 -15.57 7.69 0.37
C LYS A 144 -14.91 9.06 0.29
N SER A 145 -13.66 9.10 -0.17
CA SER A 145 -12.90 10.31 -0.45
C SER A 145 -12.35 10.26 -1.87
N GLY A 146 -11.93 11.40 -2.41
CA GLY A 146 -11.17 11.40 -3.66
C GLY A 146 -9.87 10.59 -3.51
N LEU A 147 -9.45 9.95 -4.61
CA LEU A 147 -8.21 9.18 -4.62
C LEU A 147 -7.01 10.11 -4.43
N ALA A 148 -6.22 9.86 -3.39
CA ALA A 148 -5.03 10.63 -3.11
C ALA A 148 -3.92 10.31 -4.13
N MET A 149 -3.20 11.34 -4.58
CA MET A 149 -2.13 11.25 -5.58
C MET A 149 -1.03 12.27 -5.27
N ILE A 150 0.21 11.96 -5.67
CA ILE A 150 1.41 12.82 -5.53
C ILE A 150 2.34 12.72 -6.74
#